data_AF-A0AAU9UU26-F1
#
_entry.id   AF-A0AAU9UU26-F1
#
_cell.length_a   1.000
_cell.length_b   1.000
_cell.length_c   1.000
_cell.angle_alpha   90.00
_cell.angle_beta   90.00
_cell.angle_gamma   90.00
#
_symmetry.space_group_name_H-M   'P 1'
#
loop_
_entity.id
_entity.type
_entity.pdbx_description
1 polymer ?
#
loop_
_entity_poly.entity_id
_entity_poly.type
_entity_poly.pdbx_seq_one_letter_code
_entity_poly.pdbx_strand_id
1 'polypeptide(L)'
;MSTQSKTMPMIDLKVYIRVVAAVFSISSATAFVLALLRLLTPNLFYLEPLEGSNNVLHYFISGLMVVTSAIGLLNSCVVMNRSAAKNTGRNITTWLLLDSLFETTRVVYVFMFEIVIKSRGPLQIYELLISIAQYLLDSFLYCQMILKH
;
A
#
# COMPACT_ATOMS: atom_id res chain seq x y z
N MET A 1 -1.75 32.32 25.61
CA MET A 1 -1.94 31.23 24.63
C MET A 1 -1.31 29.97 25.20
N SER A 2 -2.12 29.07 25.76
CA SER A 2 -1.65 27.78 26.25
C SER A 2 -1.53 26.81 25.07
N THR A 3 -0.30 26.49 24.68
CA THR A 3 0.03 25.38 23.78
C THR A 3 -0.17 24.06 24.52
N GLN A 4 -1.43 23.70 24.79
CA GLN A 4 -1.75 22.31 25.10
C GLN A 4 -1.58 21.50 23.81
N SER A 5 -0.42 20.87 23.67
CA SER A 5 -0.26 19.67 22.85
C SER A 5 -1.38 18.71 23.28
N LYS A 6 -2.41 18.55 22.43
CA LYS A 6 -3.46 17.56 22.62
C LYS A 6 -2.86 16.19 22.32
N THR A 7 -2.03 15.68 23.23
CA THR A 7 -1.70 14.26 23.27
C THR A 7 -3.00 13.48 23.41
N MET A 8 -3.33 12.73 22.38
CA MET A 8 -4.54 11.90 22.32
C MET A 8 -4.51 10.91 23.49
N PRO A 9 -5.59 10.76 24.27
CA PRO A 9 -5.61 9.80 25.38
C PRO A 9 -5.30 8.39 24.84
N MET A 10 -4.48 7.63 25.57
CA MET A 10 -3.92 6.36 25.07
C MET A 10 -4.96 5.33 24.61
N ILE A 11 -6.22 5.41 25.05
CA ILE A 11 -7.30 4.53 24.60
C ILE A 11 -7.70 4.85 23.15
N ASP A 12 -7.82 6.13 22.81
CA ASP A 12 -8.20 6.58 21.46
C ASP A 12 -7.08 6.31 20.46
N LEU A 13 -5.81 6.45 20.87
CA LEU A 13 -4.66 6.12 20.03
C LEU A 13 -4.64 4.64 19.64
N LYS A 14 -5.01 3.73 20.57
CA LYS A 14 -5.03 2.28 20.32
C LYS A 14 -6.09 1.88 19.29
N VAL A 15 -7.29 2.43 19.42
CA VAL A 15 -8.37 2.17 18.47
C VAL A 15 -8.01 2.75 17.11
N TYR A 16 -7.44 3.96 17.08
CA TYR A 16 -7.01 4.61 15.86
C TYR A 16 -5.95 3.80 15.10
N ILE A 17 -4.90 3.32 15.77
CA ILE A 17 -3.85 2.49 15.13
C ILE A 17 -4.43 1.21 14.52
N ARG A 18 -5.38 0.56 15.20
CA ARG A 18 -6.03 -0.65 14.67
C ARG A 18 -6.89 -0.38 13.45
N VAL A 19 -7.64 0.73 13.46
CA VAL A 19 -8.43 1.15 12.31
C VAL A 19 -7.51 1.45 11.12
N VAL A 20 -6.43 2.20 11.35
CA VAL A 20 -5.43 2.51 10.32
C VAL A 20 -4.79 1.23 9.77
N ALA A 21 -4.37 0.31 10.63
CA ALA A 21 -3.82 -0.99 10.21
C ALA A 21 -4.84 -1.83 9.42
N ALA A 22 -6.13 -1.77 9.76
CA ALA A 22 -7.18 -2.44 8.99
C ALA A 22 -7.31 -1.84 7.58
N VAL A 23 -7.27 -0.51 7.46
CA VAL A 23 -7.29 0.18 6.15
C VAL A 23 -6.08 -0.22 5.31
N PHE A 24 -4.87 -0.22 5.88
CA PHE A 24 -3.65 -0.65 5.19
C PHE A 24 -3.66 -2.12 4.80
N SER A 25 -4.27 -2.99 5.62
CA SER A 25 -4.47 -4.40 5.29
C SER A 25 -5.35 -4.56 4.04
N ILE A 26 -6.48 -3.83 3.97
CA ILE A 26 -7.35 -3.83 2.80
C ILE A 26 -6.61 -3.29 1.57
N SER A 27 -5.90 -2.16 1.73
CA SER A 27 -5.08 -1.55 0.69
C SER A 27 -4.06 -2.55 0.10
N SER A 28 -3.33 -3.24 0.97
CA SER A 28 -2.35 -4.27 0.61
C SER A 28 -2.99 -5.49 -0.04
N ALA A 29 -4.14 -5.96 0.47
CA ALA A 29 -4.88 -7.09 -0.10
C ALA A 29 -5.35 -6.80 -1.53
N THR A 30 -5.92 -5.62 -1.77
CA THR A 30 -6.36 -5.22 -3.11
C THR A 30 -5.18 -5.13 -4.08
N ALA A 31 -4.06 -4.55 -3.65
CA ALA A 31 -2.86 -4.47 -4.48
C ALA A 31 -2.29 -5.87 -4.80
N PHE A 32 -2.34 -6.79 -3.83
CA PHE A 32 -1.94 -8.18 -4.02
C PHE A 32 -2.81 -8.89 -5.07
N VAL A 33 -4.13 -8.74 -4.98
CA VAL A 33 -5.07 -9.34 -5.93
C VAL A 33 -4.89 -8.77 -7.34
N LEU A 34 -4.73 -7.45 -7.48
CA LEU A 34 -4.51 -6.81 -8.78
C LEU A 34 -3.17 -7.23 -9.41
N ALA A 35 -2.10 -7.30 -8.61
CA ALA A 35 -0.79 -7.77 -9.08
C ALA A 35 -0.83 -9.25 -9.50
N LEU A 36 -1.56 -10.11 -8.77
CA LEU A 36 -1.77 -11.50 -9.16
C LEU A 36 -2.59 -11.63 -10.44
N LEU A 37 -3.69 -10.86 -10.57
CA LEU A 37 -4.48 -10.83 -11.80
C LEU A 37 -3.64 -10.39 -13.00
N ARG A 38 -2.76 -9.40 -12.80
CA ARG A 38 -1.84 -8.94 -13.84
C ARG A 38 -0.83 -10.01 -14.22
N LEU A 39 -0.30 -10.76 -13.24
CA LEU A 39 0.67 -11.84 -13.44
C LEU A 39 0.05 -13.05 -14.16
N LEU A 40 -1.17 -13.44 -13.79
CA LEU A 40 -1.84 -14.65 -14.28
C LEU A 40 -2.66 -14.41 -15.55
N THR A 41 -3.21 -13.20 -15.71
CA THR A 41 -4.15 -12.86 -16.78
C THR A 41 -3.75 -11.52 -17.45
N PRO A 42 -2.56 -11.44 -18.07
CA PRO A 42 -2.04 -10.20 -18.64
C PRO A 42 -2.95 -9.60 -19.72
N ASN A 43 -3.75 -10.41 -20.42
CA ASN A 43 -4.71 -9.98 -21.45
C ASN A 43 -5.77 -8.99 -20.94
N LEU A 44 -5.99 -8.90 -19.63
CA LEU A 44 -6.90 -7.91 -19.03
C LEU A 44 -6.26 -6.51 -18.90
N PHE A 45 -4.94 -6.43 -19.01
CA PHE A 45 -4.14 -5.23 -18.77
C PHE A 45 -3.37 -4.76 -20.01
N TYR A 46 -3.18 -5.64 -21.00
CA TYR A 46 -2.56 -5.30 -22.29
C TYR A 46 -3.49 -5.70 -23.43
N LEU A 47 -3.63 -4.80 -24.41
CA LEU A 47 -4.35 -5.08 -25.66
C LEU A 47 -3.48 -5.86 -26.65
N GLU A 48 -2.19 -5.56 -26.66
CA GLU A 48 -1.18 -6.23 -27.48
C GLU A 48 -0.32 -7.14 -26.60
N PRO A 49 0.10 -8.32 -27.11
CA PRO A 49 0.99 -9.20 -26.37
C PRO A 49 2.32 -8.50 -26.07
N LEU A 50 2.84 -8.73 -24.87
CA LEU A 50 4.14 -8.20 -24.45
C LEU A 50 5.27 -8.99 -25.10
N GLU A 51 6.18 -8.30 -25.79
CA GLU A 51 7.33 -8.91 -26.43
C GLU A 51 8.66 -8.42 -25.85
N GLY A 52 9.70 -9.27 -25.94
CA GLY A 52 11.07 -8.93 -25.59
C GLY A 52 11.25 -8.43 -24.15
N SER A 53 11.91 -7.27 -24.00
CA SER A 53 12.22 -6.65 -22.71
C SER A 53 10.98 -6.27 -21.89
N ASN A 54 9.87 -5.94 -22.54
CA ASN A 54 8.63 -5.55 -21.85
C ASN A 54 8.02 -6.73 -21.11
N ASN A 55 8.15 -7.95 -21.66
CA ASN A 55 7.69 -9.16 -21.00
C ASN A 55 8.50 -9.46 -19.73
N VAL A 56 9.83 -9.31 -19.80
CA VAL A 56 10.71 -9.49 -18.64
C VAL A 56 10.40 -8.45 -17.55
N LEU A 57 10.28 -7.18 -17.94
CA LEU A 57 9.90 -6.10 -17.02
C LEU A 57 8.55 -6.36 -16.36
N HIS A 58 7.57 -6.83 -17.12
CA HIS A 58 6.25 -7.16 -16.61
C HIS A 58 6.30 -8.21 -15.49
N TYR A 59 6.95 -9.35 -15.73
CA TYR A 59 7.02 -10.41 -14.72
C TYR A 59 7.85 -9.99 -13.52
N PHE A 60 8.94 -9.25 -13.73
CA PHE A 60 9.78 -8.78 -12.65
C PHE A 60 9.04 -7.79 -11.73
N ILE A 61 8.41 -6.76 -12.31
CA ILE A 61 7.70 -5.74 -11.54
C ILE A 61 6.41 -6.31 -10.91
N SER A 62 5.65 -7.14 -11.63
CA SER A 62 4.46 -7.78 -11.07
C SER A 62 4.81 -8.75 -9.93
N GLY A 63 5.85 -9.57 -10.10
CA GLY A 63 6.34 -10.46 -9.05
C GLY A 63 6.82 -9.71 -7.82
N LEU A 64 7.57 -8.63 -8.00
CA LEU A 64 7.98 -7.76 -6.90
C LEU A 64 6.77 -7.20 -6.15
N MET A 65 5.75 -6.74 -6.87
CA MET A 65 4.53 -6.19 -6.27
C MET A 65 3.74 -7.23 -5.49
N VAL A 66 3.65 -8.47 -5.97
CA VAL A 66 3.02 -9.59 -5.24
C VAL A 66 3.75 -9.82 -3.92
N VAL A 67 5.08 -9.87 -3.92
CA VAL A 67 5.87 -10.08 -2.70
C VAL A 67 5.69 -8.92 -1.73
N THR A 68 5.80 -7.68 -2.20
CA THR A 68 5.74 -6.51 -1.34
C THR A 68 4.34 -6.29 -0.74
N SER A 69 3.28 -6.49 -1.53
CA SER A 69 1.90 -6.45 -1.03
C SER A 69 1.59 -7.57 -0.03
N ALA A 70 2.15 -8.77 -0.20
CA ALA A 70 2.04 -9.84 0.78
C ALA A 70 2.71 -9.48 2.11
N ILE A 71 3.90 -8.86 2.07
CA ILE A 71 4.58 -8.40 3.28
C ILE A 71 3.77 -7.27 3.96
N GLY A 72 3.26 -6.30 3.20
CA GLY A 72 2.41 -5.23 3.73
C GLY A 72 1.13 -5.76 4.40
N LEU A 73 0.51 -6.78 3.81
CA LEU A 73 -0.65 -7.47 4.39
C LEU A 73 -0.30 -8.14 5.73
N LEU A 74 0.78 -8.92 5.76
CA LEU A 74 1.24 -9.59 6.98
C LEU A 74 1.60 -8.59 8.07
N ASN A 75 2.28 -7.50 7.71
CA ASN A 75 2.66 -6.42 8.62
C ASN A 75 1.41 -5.80 9.27
N SER A 76 0.42 -5.45 8.45
CA SER A 76 -0.87 -4.89 8.91
C SER A 76 -1.61 -5.85 9.86
N CYS A 77 -1.68 -7.14 9.51
CA CYS A 77 -2.29 -8.17 10.35
C CYS A 77 -1.57 -8.33 11.71
N VAL A 78 -0.23 -8.28 11.72
CA VAL A 78 0.55 -8.33 12.96
C VAL A 78 0.28 -7.12 13.84
N VAL A 79 0.16 -5.93 13.27
CA VAL A 79 -0.15 -4.70 14.03
C VAL A 79 -1.56 -4.72 14.60
N MET A 80 -2.54 -5.25 13.86
CA MET A 80 -3.90 -5.44 14.37
C MET A 80 -3.95 -6.39 15.58
N ASN A 81 -3.16 -7.47 15.54
CA ASN A 81 -3.15 -8.52 16.57
C ASN A 81 -2.16 -8.27 17.72
N ARG A 82 -1.24 -7.30 17.61
CA ARG A 82 -0.30 -6.97 18.68
C ARG A 82 -0.99 -6.29 19.87
N SER A 83 -0.44 -6.54 21.05
CA SER A 83 -0.78 -5.81 22.27
C SER A 83 -0.49 -4.32 22.07
N ALA A 84 -1.48 -3.50 22.40
CA ALA A 84 -1.43 -2.04 22.35
C ALA A 84 -0.23 -1.41 23.08
N ALA A 85 0.30 -2.06 24.12
CA ALA A 85 1.48 -1.59 24.85
C ALA A 85 2.79 -1.71 24.04
N LYS A 86 2.79 -2.51 22.97
CA LYS A 86 3.92 -2.67 22.04
C LYS A 86 3.81 -1.79 20.79
N ASN A 87 2.66 -1.14 20.57
CA ASN A 87 2.38 -0.22 19.47
C ASN A 87 2.54 1.25 19.91
N THR A 88 3.60 1.54 20.65
CA THR A 88 3.94 2.91 21.10
C THR A 88 5.42 3.20 20.87
N GLY A 89 5.74 4.48 20.68
CA GLY A 89 7.12 4.95 20.53
C GLY A 89 7.80 4.41 19.27
N ARG A 90 9.05 3.95 19.39
CA ARG A 90 9.90 3.58 18.24
C ARG A 90 9.29 2.48 17.34
N ASN A 91 8.54 1.55 17.92
CA ASN A 91 7.95 0.43 17.17
C ASN A 91 6.87 0.87 16.18
N ILE A 92 6.08 1.90 16.53
CA ILE A 92 5.07 2.39 15.61
C ILE A 92 5.71 3.21 14.49
N THR A 93 6.73 4.01 14.79
CA THR A 93 7.49 4.74 13.76
C THR A 93 8.14 3.79 12.75
N THR A 94 8.75 2.68 13.20
CA THR A 94 9.32 1.68 12.29
C THR A 94 8.25 1.01 11.43
N TRP A 95 7.08 0.69 12.01
CA TRP A 95 5.96 0.15 11.25
C TRP A 95 5.49 1.11 10.15
N LEU A 96 5.33 2.39 10.48
CA LEU A 96 4.93 3.44 9.54
C LEU A 96 5.94 3.64 8.42
N LEU A 97 7.24 3.59 8.74
CA LEU A 97 8.28 3.68 7.73
C LEU A 97 8.22 2.49 6.76
N LEU A 98 7.99 1.27 7.27
CA LEU A 98 7.84 0.09 6.44
C LEU A 98 6.61 0.19 5.52
N ASP A 99 5.47 0.64 6.02
CA ASP A 99 4.27 0.81 5.18
C ASP A 99 4.45 1.93 4.14
N SER A 100 5.14 3.03 4.47
CA SER A 100 5.46 4.08 3.50
C SER A 100 6.37 3.62 2.34
N LEU A 101 7.25 2.64 2.60
CA LEU A 101 8.08 2.01 1.57
C LEU A 101 7.22 1.15 0.64
N PHE A 102 6.17 0.50 1.15
CA PHE A 102 5.23 -0.27 0.33
C PHE A 102 4.41 0.64 -0.59
N GLU A 103 3.95 1.78 -0.10
CA GLU A 103 3.30 2.78 -0.94
C GLU A 103 4.21 3.31 -2.04
N THR A 104 5.46 3.63 -1.71
CA THR A 104 6.44 4.07 -2.71
C THR A 104 6.63 3.00 -3.79
N THR A 105 6.67 1.73 -3.39
CA THR A 105 6.77 0.60 -4.32
C THR A 105 5.53 0.50 -5.24
N ARG A 106 4.33 0.76 -4.71
CA ARG A 106 3.09 0.80 -5.49
C ARG A 106 3.12 1.91 -6.55
N VAL A 107 3.64 3.09 -6.20
CA VAL A 107 3.80 4.20 -7.16
C VAL A 107 4.75 3.81 -8.29
N VAL A 108 5.90 3.20 -7.95
CA VAL A 108 6.84 2.69 -8.95
C VAL A 108 6.19 1.63 -9.84
N TYR A 109 5.43 0.70 -9.25
CA TYR A 109 4.68 -0.32 -9.97
C TYR A 109 3.72 0.30 -11.01
N VAL A 110 2.87 1.24 -10.60
CA VAL A 110 1.93 1.92 -11.51
C VAL A 110 2.68 2.69 -12.60
N PHE A 111 3.75 3.41 -12.23
CA PHE A 111 4.56 4.16 -13.17
C PHE A 111 5.18 3.26 -14.25
N MET A 112 5.72 2.11 -13.87
CA MET A 112 6.30 1.14 -14.81
C MET A 112 5.23 0.63 -15.80
N PHE A 113 4.01 0.37 -15.35
CA PHE A 113 2.97 -0.14 -16.24
C PHE A 113 2.32 0.93 -17.12
N GLU A 114 2.05 2.11 -16.58
CA GLU A 114 1.39 3.20 -17.33
C GLU A 114 2.35 3.93 -18.26
N ILE A 115 3.56 4.23 -17.81
CA ILE A 115 4.48 5.13 -18.53
C ILE A 115 5.49 4.34 -19.36
N VAL A 116 6.09 3.29 -18.78
CA VAL A 116 7.14 2.51 -19.45
C VAL A 116 6.53 1.48 -20.40
N ILE A 117 5.67 0.60 -19.88
CA ILE A 117 5.08 -0.48 -20.68
C ILE A 117 3.85 0.01 -21.47
N LYS A 118 3.20 1.09 -21.03
CA LYS A 118 2.00 1.68 -21.67
C LYS A 118 0.86 0.68 -21.78
N SER A 119 0.51 0.07 -20.66
CA SER A 119 -0.67 -0.79 -20.55
C SER A 119 -1.93 -0.08 -21.05
N ARG A 120 -2.77 -0.79 -21.83
CA ARG A 120 -4.02 -0.23 -22.40
C ARG A 120 -5.25 -1.14 -22.21
N GLY A 121 -5.16 -2.13 -21.34
CA GLY A 121 -6.24 -3.08 -21.12
C GLY A 121 -7.42 -2.50 -20.31
N PRO A 122 -8.58 -3.16 -20.34
CA PRO A 122 -9.78 -2.70 -19.65
C PRO A 122 -9.62 -2.62 -18.12
N LEU A 123 -8.83 -3.50 -17.51
CA LEU A 123 -8.58 -3.46 -16.06
C LEU A 123 -7.51 -2.43 -15.65
N GLN A 124 -6.76 -1.87 -16.60
CA GLN A 124 -5.73 -0.88 -16.32
C GLN A 124 -6.30 0.35 -15.61
N ILE A 125 -7.40 0.88 -16.14
CA ILE A 125 -7.98 2.12 -15.60
C ILE A 125 -8.54 1.93 -14.19
N TYR A 126 -9.08 0.75 -13.89
CA TYR A 126 -9.57 0.42 -12.56
C TYR A 126 -8.43 0.26 -11.57
N GLU A 127 -7.34 -0.42 -11.95
CA GLU A 127 -6.15 -0.53 -11.11
C GLU A 127 -5.54 0.85 -10.84
N LEU A 128 -5.49 1.73 -11.83
CA LEU A 128 -4.99 3.10 -11.67
C LEU A 128 -5.86 3.90 -10.68
N LEU A 129 -7.18 3.90 -10.86
CA LEU A 129 -8.12 4.61 -9.98
C LEU A 129 -8.05 4.11 -8.54
N ILE A 130 -8.02 2.79 -8.36
CA ILE A 130 -7.87 2.16 -7.05
C ILE A 130 -6.54 2.55 -6.41
N SER A 131 -5.44 2.49 -7.19
CA SER A 131 -4.11 2.84 -6.69
C SER A 131 -4.00 4.31 -6.26
N ILE A 132 -4.61 5.23 -7.02
CA ILE A 132 -4.68 6.65 -6.66
C ILE A 132 -5.49 6.85 -5.38
N ALA A 133 -6.69 6.26 -5.30
CA ALA A 133 -7.55 6.37 -4.13
C ALA A 133 -6.86 5.83 -2.87
N GLN A 134 -6.20 4.67 -2.99
CA GLN A 134 -5.41 4.08 -1.91
C GLN A 134 -4.25 4.97 -1.51
N TYR A 135 -3.46 5.45 -2.47
CA TYR A 135 -2.33 6.34 -2.18
C TYR A 135 -2.75 7.61 -1.43
N LEU A 136 -3.85 8.24 -1.84
CA LEU A 136 -4.38 9.44 -1.18
C LEU A 136 -4.89 9.14 0.24
N LEU A 137 -5.61 8.03 0.40
CA LEU A 137 -6.14 7.60 1.69
C LEU A 137 -4.99 7.25 2.65
N ASP A 138 -4.04 6.46 2.18
CA ASP A 138 -2.86 6.02 2.90
C ASP A 138 -2.06 7.27 3.36
N SER A 139 -1.72 8.17 2.42
CA SER A 139 -1.05 9.45 2.71
C SER A 139 -1.78 10.31 3.74
N PHE A 140 -3.11 10.41 3.64
CA PHE A 140 -3.92 11.16 4.61
C PHE A 140 -3.81 10.56 6.01
N LEU A 141 -3.87 9.23 6.13
CA LEU A 141 -3.75 8.53 7.40
C LEU A 141 -2.35 8.69 8.02
N TYR A 142 -1.26 8.69 7.23
CA TYR A 142 0.07 9.02 7.76
C TYR A 142 0.15 10.44 8.28
N CYS A 143 -0.30 11.42 7.49
CA CYS A 143 -0.28 12.82 7.90
C CYS A 143 -1.05 13.00 9.20
N GLN A 144 -2.22 12.36 9.33
CA GLN A 144 -3.01 12.40 10.56
C GLN A 144 -2.32 11.70 11.73
N MET A 145 -1.63 10.58 11.52
CA MET A 145 -0.85 9.94 12.58
C MET A 145 0.32 10.80 13.02
N ILE A 146 1.12 11.34 12.09
CA ILE A 146 2.30 12.17 12.39
C ILE A 146 1.87 13.44 13.13
N LEU A 147 0.79 14.10 12.71
CA LEU A 147 0.28 15.31 13.36
C LEU A 147 -0.30 15.06 14.76
N LYS A 148 -0.70 13.81 15.07
CA LYS A 148 -1.29 13.42 16.36
C LYS A 148 -0.27 12.78 17.31
N HIS A 149 0.92 12.45 16.83
CA HIS A 149 2.01 11.87 17.62
C HIS A 149 3.01 12.93 18.09
#